data_AF-A0A256ZPT7-F1
#
_entry.id   AF-A0A256ZPT7-F1
#
_cell.length_a   1.000
_cell.length_b   1.000
_cell.length_c   1.000
_cell.angle_alpha   90.00
_cell.angle_beta   90.00
_cell.angle_gamma   90.00
#
_symmetry.space_group_name_H-M   'P 1'
#
loop_
_entity.id
_entity.type
_entity.pdbx_description
1 polymer ?
#
loop_
_entity_poly.entity_id
_entity_poly.type
_entity_poly.pdbx_seq_one_letter_code
_entity_poly.pdbx_strand_id
1 'polypeptide(L)'
;MYNTITNNTITGSNDTGITVESLDTVNGNCTTVNNTIYNNFFNNTNNVKFNGTVYVNYWNTSKTLGTSIIGGPYLGGNFWAHPDGTGFSETHNDSNSDGICEAVYDLGNGNIDYLPLTNNGVNVSSRVTRALSHTSLDAGENLTVTLTVQITGNESYYAIDEVPPAGSMVIDSGGGNTSYAGHIRWAVIENATSVLYTYIVVPTRTGNHSFNGTYMFENMTNETIIGGDTDVEVTGTSFGINLSVGWNAISLALNKSYTAESLLDEIEAQGGSCSEVDRWYSGGWNAHIHNIPVNNFNILEGLGYYVKCSGDGIWSQVSDYFNNPIAINLLVGWNALSIPYSTTNYTAESLLDEIDSQGGNCSEIDRWYSGGWNAHIHNVPTNDFDILAGEGYYIKCSNSSTWTPT
;
A
#
# COMPACT_ATOMS: atom_id res chain seq x y z
N MET A 1 -17.48 -17.12 -11.55
CA MET A 1 -16.38 -17.09 -10.57
C MET A 1 -16.98 -17.29 -9.20
N TYR A 2 -16.33 -18.07 -8.32
CA TYR A 2 -16.74 -18.24 -6.93
C TYR A 2 -16.04 -17.17 -6.10
N ASN A 3 -16.78 -16.35 -5.36
CA ASN A 3 -16.20 -15.42 -4.39
C ASN A 3 -16.63 -15.78 -2.97
N THR A 4 -15.72 -15.57 -2.02
CA THR A 4 -16.03 -15.60 -0.59
C THR A 4 -15.85 -14.19 -0.02
N ILE A 5 -16.89 -13.64 0.59
CA ILE A 5 -16.90 -12.31 1.17
C ILE A 5 -17.22 -12.47 2.65
N THR A 6 -16.24 -12.21 3.52
CA THR A 6 -16.38 -12.39 4.96
C THR A 6 -15.51 -11.43 5.75
N ASN A 7 -15.91 -11.12 6.98
CA ASN A 7 -15.22 -10.22 7.91
C ASN A 7 -15.14 -8.76 7.47
N ASN A 8 -16.09 -8.28 6.65
CA ASN A 8 -16.11 -6.88 6.20
C ASN A 8 -17.10 -6.04 7.01
N THR A 9 -16.76 -4.78 7.27
CA THR A 9 -17.69 -3.76 7.80
C THR A 9 -17.99 -2.75 6.71
N ILE A 10 -19.23 -2.71 6.23
CA ILE A 10 -19.65 -1.89 5.09
C ILE A 10 -20.77 -0.96 5.54
N THR A 11 -20.44 0.32 5.73
CA THR A 11 -21.35 1.32 6.32
C THR A 11 -21.38 2.62 5.53
N GLY A 12 -22.53 3.29 5.48
CA GLY A 12 -22.65 4.64 4.91
C GLY A 12 -22.43 4.73 3.40
N SER A 13 -22.65 3.63 2.66
CA SER A 13 -22.50 3.60 1.20
C SER A 13 -23.54 4.50 0.52
N ASN A 14 -23.10 5.25 -0.50
CA ASN A 14 -23.95 6.22 -1.21
C ASN A 14 -25.08 5.57 -2.06
N ASP A 15 -24.96 4.30 -2.45
CA ASP A 15 -25.98 3.56 -3.22
C ASP A 15 -26.41 2.28 -2.47
N THR A 16 -25.52 1.30 -2.37
CA THR A 16 -25.79 0.02 -1.73
C THR A 16 -24.52 -0.54 -1.07
N GLY A 17 -24.66 -1.29 0.02
CA GLY A 17 -23.55 -1.97 0.67
C GLY A 17 -22.84 -3.00 -0.23
N ILE A 18 -23.59 -3.94 -0.80
CA ILE A 18 -23.07 -4.92 -1.78
C ILE A 18 -23.97 -5.03 -3.01
N THR A 19 -23.35 -4.99 -4.18
CA THR A 19 -24.01 -5.26 -5.46
C THR A 19 -23.57 -6.64 -5.98
N VAL A 20 -24.54 -7.52 -6.23
CA VAL A 20 -24.32 -8.83 -6.83
C VAL A 20 -24.75 -8.79 -8.28
N GLU A 21 -23.78 -8.78 -9.19
CA GLU A 21 -24.01 -8.68 -10.62
C GLU A 21 -23.90 -10.03 -11.31
N SER A 22 -24.82 -10.31 -12.25
CA SER A 22 -24.66 -11.39 -13.22
C SER A 22 -24.42 -10.83 -14.61
N LEU A 23 -23.37 -11.33 -15.27
CA LEU A 23 -23.13 -11.12 -16.69
C LEU A 23 -23.81 -12.26 -17.44
N ASP A 24 -24.99 -12.02 -18.00
CA ASP A 24 -25.59 -12.96 -18.96
C ASP A 24 -24.76 -12.92 -20.25
N THR A 25 -23.82 -13.86 -20.39
CA THR A 25 -23.08 -13.99 -21.65
C THR A 25 -24.00 -14.49 -22.75
N VAL A 26 -24.05 -13.73 -23.85
CA VAL A 26 -24.62 -14.15 -25.13
C VAL A 26 -24.02 -15.51 -25.50
N ASN A 27 -24.87 -16.50 -25.80
CA ASN A 27 -24.59 -17.91 -26.16
C ASN A 27 -24.85 -19.00 -25.09
N GLY A 28 -25.49 -18.67 -23.97
CA GLY A 28 -26.21 -19.68 -23.16
C GLY A 28 -25.36 -20.71 -22.41
N ASN A 29 -24.07 -20.43 -22.20
CA ASN A 29 -23.21 -21.24 -21.33
C ASN A 29 -22.73 -20.39 -20.14
N CYS A 30 -23.65 -20.10 -19.21
CA CYS A 30 -23.31 -19.47 -17.95
C CYS A 30 -23.19 -20.56 -16.89
N THR A 31 -21.97 -20.91 -16.46
CA THR A 31 -21.79 -21.71 -15.26
C THR A 31 -22.05 -20.80 -14.06
N THR A 32 -23.25 -20.87 -13.49
CA THR A 32 -23.59 -20.12 -12.27
C THR A 32 -22.79 -20.69 -11.12
N VAL A 33 -21.90 -19.88 -10.55
CA VAL A 33 -21.13 -20.26 -9.37
C VAL A 33 -21.62 -19.38 -8.22
N ASN A 34 -22.21 -20.00 -7.21
CA ASN A 34 -22.79 -19.30 -6.06
C ASN A 34 -21.67 -18.61 -5.27
N ASN A 35 -21.84 -17.36 -4.86
CA ASN A 35 -20.93 -16.74 -3.91
C ASN A 35 -21.25 -17.22 -2.49
N THR A 36 -20.28 -17.07 -1.58
CA THR A 36 -20.47 -17.32 -0.14
C THR A 36 -20.16 -16.06 0.64
N ILE A 37 -21.18 -15.49 1.28
CA ILE A 37 -21.16 -14.16 1.88
C ILE A 37 -21.64 -14.30 3.33
N TYR A 38 -20.75 -14.23 4.31
CA TYR A 38 -21.10 -14.44 5.72
C TYR A 38 -20.15 -13.68 6.65
N ASN A 39 -20.55 -13.46 7.89
CA ASN A 39 -19.79 -12.73 8.91
C ASN A 39 -19.37 -11.31 8.47
N ASN A 40 -20.23 -10.60 7.74
CA ASN A 40 -20.04 -9.20 7.41
C ASN A 40 -21.04 -8.32 8.19
N PHE A 41 -20.69 -7.06 8.43
CA PHE A 41 -21.53 -6.05 9.04
C PHE A 41 -21.99 -5.04 7.99
N PHE A 42 -23.26 -5.11 7.58
CA PHE A 42 -23.85 -4.19 6.60
C PHE A 42 -24.71 -3.15 7.32
N ASN A 43 -24.37 -1.86 7.19
CA ASN A 43 -25.16 -0.76 7.74
C ASN A 43 -25.32 0.39 6.72
N ASN A 44 -26.28 0.24 5.82
CA ASN A 44 -26.54 1.17 4.73
C ASN A 44 -28.04 1.34 4.55
N THR A 45 -28.49 2.43 3.92
CA THR A 45 -29.91 2.60 3.56
C THR A 45 -30.42 1.45 2.69
N ASN A 46 -29.57 0.93 1.80
CA ASN A 46 -29.80 -0.32 1.05
C ASN A 46 -28.58 -1.22 1.24
N ASN A 47 -28.74 -2.40 1.86
CA ASN A 47 -27.60 -3.28 2.10
C ASN A 47 -27.24 -4.15 0.89
N VAL A 48 -28.22 -4.62 0.11
CA VAL A 48 -27.99 -5.54 -1.04
C VAL A 48 -28.77 -5.08 -2.27
N LYS A 49 -28.12 -5.17 -3.44
CA LYS A 49 -28.70 -4.90 -4.75
C LYS A 49 -28.28 -6.01 -5.71
N PHE A 50 -29.26 -6.60 -6.39
CA PHE A 50 -28.99 -7.56 -7.45
C PHE A 50 -29.11 -6.86 -8.81
N ASN A 51 -28.12 -7.05 -9.68
CA ASN A 51 -28.11 -6.50 -11.04
C ASN A 51 -28.09 -7.64 -12.06
N GLY A 52 -28.99 -7.59 -13.06
CA GLY A 52 -29.20 -8.67 -14.02
C GLY A 52 -30.08 -9.80 -13.49
N THR A 53 -29.87 -11.02 -14.01
CA THR A 53 -30.57 -12.23 -13.56
C THR A 53 -30.13 -12.61 -12.15
N VAL A 54 -31.08 -12.78 -11.23
CA VAL A 54 -30.81 -13.10 -9.82
C VAL A 54 -30.64 -14.61 -9.62
N TYR A 55 -29.41 -15.02 -9.36
CA TYR A 55 -29.07 -16.40 -8.99
C TYR A 55 -28.92 -16.55 -7.47
N VAL A 56 -28.96 -17.80 -6.99
CA VAL A 56 -28.84 -18.11 -5.57
C VAL A 56 -27.38 -17.96 -5.11
N ASN A 57 -27.18 -17.29 -3.99
CA ASN A 57 -25.92 -17.21 -3.25
C ASN A 57 -26.11 -17.75 -1.83
N TYR A 58 -25.02 -18.14 -1.19
CA TYR A 58 -25.02 -18.50 0.22
C TYR A 58 -24.76 -17.26 1.07
N TRP A 59 -25.71 -16.88 1.93
CA TRP A 59 -25.61 -15.70 2.79
C TRP A 59 -25.26 -16.04 4.25
N ASN A 60 -24.89 -17.29 4.50
CA ASN A 60 -24.42 -17.76 5.79
C ASN A 60 -23.53 -18.99 5.62
N THR A 61 -22.74 -19.29 6.65
CA THR A 61 -22.06 -20.58 6.81
C THR A 61 -22.84 -21.48 7.78
N SER A 62 -22.37 -22.70 8.04
CA SER A 62 -22.89 -23.51 9.16
C SER A 62 -22.56 -22.85 10.49
N LYS A 63 -23.48 -22.90 11.47
CA LYS A 63 -23.21 -22.40 12.82
C LYS A 63 -21.95 -23.06 13.39
N THR A 64 -20.90 -22.26 13.56
CA THR A 64 -19.56 -22.73 13.94
C THR A 64 -19.07 -21.92 15.11
N LEU A 65 -18.48 -22.57 16.12
CA LEU A 65 -17.88 -21.86 17.24
C LEU A 65 -16.74 -20.95 16.74
N GLY A 66 -16.79 -19.67 17.08
CA GLY A 66 -15.85 -18.66 16.59
C GLY A 66 -16.41 -17.25 16.74
N THR A 67 -15.53 -16.28 16.97
CA THR A 67 -15.93 -14.89 17.20
C THR A 67 -16.48 -14.28 15.92
N SER A 68 -17.75 -13.88 15.93
CA SER A 68 -18.39 -13.20 14.80
C SER A 68 -17.97 -11.73 14.67
N ILE A 69 -18.31 -11.09 13.56
CA ILE A 69 -18.02 -9.67 13.29
C ILE A 69 -18.66 -8.73 14.32
N ILE A 70 -19.72 -9.20 15.00
CA ILE A 70 -20.36 -8.50 16.12
C ILE A 70 -19.88 -8.99 17.49
N GLY A 71 -18.75 -9.70 17.54
CA GLY A 71 -18.13 -10.25 18.74
C GLY A 71 -18.94 -11.35 19.45
N GLY A 72 -19.94 -11.94 18.78
CA GLY A 72 -20.72 -13.06 19.32
C GLY A 72 -19.92 -14.38 19.27
N PRO A 73 -20.34 -15.41 20.03
CA PRO A 73 -19.58 -16.66 20.20
C PRO A 73 -19.61 -17.62 19.01
N TYR A 74 -20.48 -17.39 18.03
CA TYR A 74 -20.62 -18.25 16.85
C TYR A 74 -20.57 -17.46 15.54
N LEU A 75 -19.89 -18.04 14.54
CA LEU A 75 -20.04 -17.67 13.14
C LEU A 75 -21.36 -18.24 12.60
N GLY A 76 -22.01 -17.46 11.73
CA GLY A 76 -23.27 -17.81 11.10
C GLY A 76 -23.45 -17.05 9.79
N GLY A 77 -24.40 -16.13 9.77
CA GLY A 77 -24.75 -15.24 8.66
C GLY A 77 -24.08 -13.89 8.75
N ASN A 78 -24.76 -12.86 8.25
CA ASN A 78 -24.31 -11.47 8.28
C ASN A 78 -25.12 -10.66 9.29
N PHE A 79 -24.60 -9.50 9.68
CA PHE A 79 -25.33 -8.51 10.46
C PHE A 79 -25.93 -7.46 9.53
N TRP A 80 -27.25 -7.31 9.57
CA TRP A 80 -28.07 -6.47 8.70
C TRP A 80 -28.64 -5.29 9.50
N ALA A 81 -27.90 -4.19 9.53
CA ALA A 81 -28.27 -2.95 10.20
C ALA A 81 -28.82 -1.90 9.23
N HIS A 82 -29.52 -0.90 9.77
CA HIS A 82 -29.81 0.35 9.08
C HIS A 82 -29.30 1.55 9.90
N PRO A 83 -28.94 2.68 9.26
CA PRO A 83 -28.43 3.84 9.99
C PRO A 83 -29.42 4.42 11.02
N ASP A 84 -30.71 4.14 10.86
CA ASP A 84 -31.78 4.54 11.78
C ASP A 84 -32.07 3.52 12.90
N GLY A 85 -31.30 2.43 12.97
CA GLY A 85 -31.44 1.37 13.97
C GLY A 85 -32.59 0.40 13.71
N THR A 86 -33.19 0.42 12.52
CA THR A 86 -34.32 -0.45 12.15
C THR A 86 -33.93 -1.71 11.39
N GLY A 87 -32.64 -2.00 11.28
CA GLY A 87 -32.13 -3.16 10.54
C GLY A 87 -32.68 -4.48 11.09
N PHE A 88 -32.69 -5.52 10.24
CA PHE A 88 -33.17 -6.84 10.62
C PHE A 88 -32.43 -7.36 11.85
N SER A 89 -31.10 -7.29 11.85
CA SER A 89 -30.23 -7.74 12.93
C SER A 89 -30.26 -6.87 14.19
N GLU A 90 -30.85 -5.67 14.11
CA GLU A 90 -30.99 -4.75 15.24
C GLU A 90 -32.34 -4.95 15.96
N THR A 91 -33.34 -5.51 15.25
CA THR A 91 -34.72 -5.59 15.72
C THR A 91 -35.18 -7.01 16.03
N HIS A 92 -34.51 -8.04 15.51
CA HIS A 92 -34.87 -9.43 15.72
C HIS A 92 -34.16 -10.04 16.92
N ASN A 93 -34.90 -10.81 17.70
CA ASN A 93 -34.44 -11.37 18.96
C ASN A 93 -33.39 -12.48 18.74
N ASP A 94 -32.53 -12.60 19.74
CA ASP A 94 -31.76 -13.80 20.08
C ASP A 94 -32.12 -14.21 21.51
N SER A 95 -32.99 -15.21 21.58
CA SER A 95 -33.60 -15.73 22.80
C SER A 95 -32.68 -16.69 23.56
N ASN A 96 -31.66 -17.24 22.90
CA ASN A 96 -30.71 -18.19 23.50
C ASN A 96 -29.32 -17.57 23.77
N SER A 97 -29.14 -16.29 23.40
CA SER A 97 -27.94 -15.47 23.57
C SER A 97 -26.70 -16.02 22.86
N ASP A 98 -26.87 -16.69 21.72
CA ASP A 98 -25.77 -17.24 20.91
C ASP A 98 -25.24 -16.29 19.82
N GLY A 99 -25.82 -15.10 19.66
CA GLY A 99 -25.43 -14.10 18.68
C GLY A 99 -26.11 -14.24 17.31
N ILE A 100 -27.12 -15.10 17.17
CA ILE A 100 -27.82 -15.38 15.91
C ILE A 100 -29.34 -15.18 16.11
N CYS A 101 -29.99 -14.50 15.16
CA CYS A 101 -31.44 -14.33 15.13
C CYS A 101 -32.16 -15.67 15.10
N GLU A 102 -33.28 -15.80 15.83
CA GLU A 102 -34.18 -16.95 15.62
C GLU A 102 -34.92 -16.91 14.27
N ALA A 103 -34.97 -15.74 13.62
CA ALA A 103 -35.58 -15.55 12.33
C ALA A 103 -34.53 -15.53 11.20
N VAL A 104 -34.89 -16.11 10.05
CA VAL A 104 -34.09 -16.03 8.83
C VAL A 104 -34.32 -14.70 8.11
N TYR A 105 -33.32 -14.19 7.41
CA TYR A 105 -33.46 -13.00 6.58
C TYR A 105 -33.55 -13.39 5.11
N ASP A 106 -34.76 -13.26 4.54
CA ASP A 106 -35.04 -13.58 3.13
C ASP A 106 -34.79 -12.34 2.26
N LEU A 107 -33.75 -12.41 1.42
CA LEU A 107 -33.40 -11.35 0.46
C LEU A 107 -34.13 -11.52 -0.88
N GLY A 108 -34.97 -12.56 -1.02
CA GLY A 108 -35.73 -12.88 -2.22
C GLY A 108 -35.01 -13.83 -3.18
N ASN A 109 -35.76 -14.43 -4.10
CA ASN A 109 -35.22 -15.27 -5.18
C ASN A 109 -34.33 -16.45 -4.71
N GLY A 110 -34.59 -16.99 -3.51
CA GLY A 110 -33.81 -18.08 -2.92
C GLY A 110 -32.49 -17.64 -2.28
N ASN A 111 -32.23 -16.33 -2.20
CA ASN A 111 -31.13 -15.75 -1.43
C ASN A 111 -31.60 -15.56 0.01
N ILE A 112 -31.23 -16.48 0.89
CA ILE A 112 -31.66 -16.47 2.29
C ILE A 112 -30.43 -16.55 3.18
N ASP A 113 -30.36 -15.66 4.16
CA ASP A 113 -29.46 -15.78 5.30
C ASP A 113 -30.20 -16.56 6.40
N TYR A 114 -29.82 -17.82 6.57
CA TYR A 114 -30.45 -18.71 7.55
C TYR A 114 -29.97 -18.51 8.99
N LEU A 115 -28.87 -17.78 9.19
CA LEU A 115 -28.29 -17.55 10.51
C LEU A 115 -27.89 -16.08 10.71
N PRO A 116 -28.80 -15.09 10.49
CA PRO A 116 -28.43 -13.68 10.59
C PRO A 116 -27.87 -13.39 11.98
N LEU A 117 -26.78 -12.64 12.06
CA LEU A 117 -26.21 -12.23 13.34
C LEU A 117 -27.12 -11.20 14.00
N THR A 118 -27.19 -11.16 15.33
CA THR A 118 -27.92 -10.10 16.07
C THR A 118 -27.22 -9.78 17.36
N ASN A 119 -27.41 -8.56 17.84
CA ASN A 119 -26.99 -8.10 19.18
C ASN A 119 -28.20 -7.88 20.10
N ASN A 120 -29.42 -8.07 19.60
CA ASN A 120 -30.66 -7.86 20.33
C ASN A 120 -31.05 -9.14 21.12
N GLY A 121 -30.54 -9.24 22.35
CA GLY A 121 -30.67 -10.43 23.21
C GLY A 121 -29.33 -11.07 23.57
N VAL A 122 -28.24 -10.58 22.95
CA VAL A 122 -26.87 -10.95 23.31
C VAL A 122 -26.41 -10.07 24.46
N ASN A 123 -25.92 -10.68 25.55
CA ASN A 123 -24.95 -10.01 26.41
C ASN A 123 -23.64 -9.90 25.61
N VAL A 124 -23.56 -8.97 24.66
CA VAL A 124 -22.31 -8.71 23.93
C VAL A 124 -21.30 -8.29 24.97
N SER A 125 -20.18 -9.00 25.08
CA SER A 125 -19.11 -8.62 25.99
C SER A 125 -18.46 -7.32 25.52
N SER A 126 -18.01 -6.50 26.48
CA SER A 126 -17.21 -5.32 26.19
C SER A 126 -15.99 -5.68 25.32
N ARG A 127 -15.67 -4.83 24.35
CA ARG A 127 -14.65 -5.13 23.33
C ARG A 127 -13.92 -3.88 22.83
N VAL A 128 -12.81 -4.14 22.16
CA VAL A 128 -12.05 -3.14 21.39
C VAL A 128 -11.95 -3.62 19.95
N THR A 129 -12.30 -2.77 18.99
CA THR A 129 -12.20 -3.05 17.55
C THR A 129 -11.40 -1.99 16.82
N ARG A 130 -10.56 -2.42 15.90
CA ARG A 130 -9.73 -1.58 15.03
C ARG A 130 -10.40 -1.34 13.69
N ALA A 131 -10.29 -0.12 13.19
CA ALA A 131 -10.61 0.23 11.81
C ALA A 131 -9.46 1.06 11.22
N LEU A 132 -9.05 0.73 9.99
CA LEU A 132 -8.03 1.44 9.24
C LEU A 132 -8.70 2.40 8.25
N SER A 133 -8.10 3.57 8.02
CA SER A 133 -8.58 4.48 6.97
C SER A 133 -8.45 3.89 5.57
N HIS A 134 -7.44 3.03 5.36
CA HIS A 134 -7.20 2.29 4.13
C HIS A 134 -6.63 0.91 4.46
N THR A 135 -6.97 -0.10 3.66
CA THR A 135 -6.35 -1.44 3.73
C THR A 135 -5.19 -1.60 2.74
N SER A 136 -4.93 -0.59 1.90
CA SER A 136 -3.79 -0.50 1.00
C SER A 136 -3.37 0.97 0.86
N LEU A 137 -2.07 1.27 0.97
CA LEU A 137 -1.50 2.61 0.87
C LEU A 137 -0.04 2.59 0.41
N ASP A 138 0.48 3.72 -0.07
CA ASP A 138 1.89 3.83 -0.40
C ASP A 138 2.77 3.94 0.85
N ALA A 139 3.98 3.38 0.81
CA ALA A 139 4.96 3.51 1.87
C ALA A 139 5.25 5.00 2.16
N GLY A 140 5.19 5.38 3.43
CA GLY A 140 5.37 6.76 3.85
C GLY A 140 4.08 7.58 3.95
N GLU A 141 2.95 7.06 3.48
CA GLU A 141 1.64 7.71 3.67
C GLU A 141 1.12 7.55 5.11
N ASN A 142 0.36 8.54 5.58
CA ASN A 142 -0.30 8.50 6.89
C ASN A 142 -1.45 7.50 6.88
N LEU A 143 -1.37 6.48 7.74
CA LEU A 143 -2.46 5.58 8.06
C LEU A 143 -3.13 6.05 9.35
N THR A 144 -4.40 6.47 9.24
CA THR A 144 -5.21 6.78 10.41
C THR A 144 -5.85 5.51 10.93
N VAL A 145 -5.65 5.20 12.21
CA VAL A 145 -6.19 4.02 12.88
C VAL A 145 -7.14 4.44 13.96
N THR A 146 -8.30 3.79 14.00
CA THR A 146 -9.35 4.04 14.98
C THR A 146 -9.56 2.81 15.84
N LEU A 147 -9.53 2.97 17.17
CA LEU A 147 -9.89 1.95 18.15
C LEU A 147 -11.21 2.35 18.81
N THR A 148 -12.24 1.55 18.55
CA THR A 148 -13.55 1.70 19.19
C THR A 148 -13.61 0.82 20.42
N VAL A 149 -13.65 1.45 21.60
CA VAL A 149 -13.90 0.79 22.87
C VAL A 149 -15.40 0.79 23.12
N GLN A 150 -15.99 -0.40 23.17
CA GLN A 150 -17.41 -0.59 23.45
C GLN A 150 -17.57 -1.26 24.80
N ILE A 151 -18.17 -0.55 25.76
CA ILE A 151 -18.56 -1.07 27.07
C ILE A 151 -20.06 -1.35 27.05
N THR A 152 -20.43 -2.56 27.42
CA THR A 152 -21.82 -3.06 27.41
C THR A 152 -22.28 -3.53 28.78
N GLY A 153 -21.35 -3.80 29.70
CA GLY A 153 -21.63 -4.11 31.10
C GLY A 153 -21.42 -2.90 32.01
N ASN A 154 -20.92 -3.17 33.21
CA ASN A 154 -20.64 -2.17 34.25
C ASN A 154 -19.13 -2.00 34.49
N GLU A 155 -18.29 -2.38 33.53
CA GLU A 155 -16.83 -2.30 33.64
C GLU A 155 -16.40 -0.85 33.83
N SER A 156 -15.67 -0.61 34.92
CA SER A 156 -15.22 0.71 35.35
C SER A 156 -13.79 1.01 34.94
N TYR A 157 -13.04 0.02 34.46
CA TYR A 157 -11.67 0.18 33.98
C TYR A 157 -11.34 -0.79 32.84
N TYR A 158 -10.36 -0.42 32.03
CA TYR A 158 -9.78 -1.25 30.98
C TYR A 158 -8.34 -0.84 30.68
N ALA A 159 -7.61 -1.74 30.02
CA ALA A 159 -6.31 -1.48 29.42
C ALA A 159 -6.30 -1.98 27.97
N ILE A 160 -5.57 -1.26 27.11
CA ILE A 160 -5.35 -1.56 25.70
C ILE A 160 -3.85 -1.48 25.45
N ASP A 161 -3.29 -2.54 24.85
CA ASP A 161 -1.93 -2.58 24.34
C ASP A 161 -1.97 -2.80 22.82
N GLU A 162 -1.92 -1.70 22.07
CA GLU A 162 -1.93 -1.72 20.61
C GLU A 162 -0.51 -1.84 20.07
N VAL A 163 -0.33 -2.68 19.05
CA VAL A 163 0.96 -2.91 18.40
C VAL A 163 0.83 -2.65 16.90
N PRO A 164 1.14 -1.43 16.43
CA PRO A 164 1.21 -1.13 15.01
C PRO A 164 2.24 -2.00 14.29
N PRO A 165 2.18 -2.13 12.94
CA PRO A 165 3.13 -2.94 12.21
C PRO A 165 4.58 -2.55 12.46
N ALA A 166 5.45 -3.55 12.60
CA ALA A 166 6.87 -3.33 12.83
C ALA A 166 7.49 -2.42 11.75
N GLY A 167 8.27 -1.42 12.17
CA GLY A 167 8.87 -0.43 11.27
C GLY A 167 7.97 0.76 10.93
N SER A 168 6.74 0.79 11.45
CA SER A 168 5.88 1.98 11.37
C SER A 168 6.37 3.07 12.32
N MET A 169 6.27 4.33 11.89
CA MET A 169 6.50 5.49 12.75
C MET A 169 5.17 5.94 13.35
N VAL A 170 5.11 6.18 14.66
CA VAL A 170 3.93 6.79 15.30
C VAL A 170 4.06 8.32 15.18
N ILE A 171 3.15 8.94 14.42
CA ILE A 171 3.14 10.40 14.18
C ILE A 171 2.28 11.11 15.22
N ASP A 172 1.13 10.52 15.55
CA ASP A 172 0.24 10.96 16.63
C ASP A 172 -0.23 9.71 17.37
N SER A 173 -0.07 9.69 18.70
CA SER A 173 -0.46 8.54 19.51
C SER A 173 -1.91 8.58 19.97
N GLY A 174 -2.70 9.62 19.64
CA GLY A 174 -4.11 9.67 20.01
C GLY A 174 -4.35 9.67 21.53
N GLY A 175 -3.40 10.23 22.29
CA GLY A 175 -3.38 10.20 23.76
C GLY A 175 -2.83 8.90 24.38
N GLY A 176 -2.42 7.93 23.56
CA GLY A 176 -1.79 6.69 24.02
C GLY A 176 -0.34 6.88 24.47
N ASN A 177 0.10 6.07 25.43
CA ASN A 177 1.47 6.04 25.93
C ASN A 177 2.39 5.23 25.00
N THR A 178 3.48 5.85 24.55
CA THR A 178 4.48 5.26 23.64
C THR A 178 5.83 5.00 24.32
N SER A 179 5.88 4.99 25.66
CA SER A 179 7.14 4.80 26.40
C SER A 179 7.73 3.40 26.25
N TYR A 180 6.94 2.44 25.78
CA TYR A 180 7.40 1.10 25.43
C TYR A 180 7.49 0.98 23.90
N ALA A 181 8.69 0.72 23.39
CA ALA A 181 8.98 0.81 21.96
C ALA A 181 8.12 -0.15 21.14
N GLY A 182 7.45 0.37 20.11
CA GLY A 182 6.56 -0.41 19.23
C GLY A 182 5.12 -0.55 19.72
N HIS A 183 4.79 0.01 20.88
CA HIS A 183 3.46 -0.12 21.50
C HIS A 183 2.81 1.25 21.70
N ILE A 184 1.49 1.29 21.61
CA ILE A 184 0.66 2.43 22.01
C ILE A 184 -0.36 1.94 23.04
N ARG A 185 -0.29 2.48 24.26
CA ARG A 185 -1.05 1.93 25.39
C ARG A 185 -2.03 2.92 25.99
N TRP A 186 -3.23 2.46 26.28
CA TRP A 186 -4.24 3.20 27.04
C TRP A 186 -4.62 2.42 28.29
N ALA A 187 -4.80 3.13 29.40
CA ALA A 187 -5.32 2.57 30.63
C ALA A 187 -6.30 3.56 31.25
N VAL A 188 -7.54 3.14 31.41
CA VAL A 188 -8.57 3.87 32.16
C VAL A 188 -8.82 3.08 33.42
N ILE A 189 -8.60 3.69 34.59
CA ILE A 189 -8.58 2.99 35.89
C ILE A 189 -9.86 3.17 36.71
N GLU A 190 -10.75 4.07 36.28
CA GLU A 190 -12.06 4.30 36.88
C GLU A 190 -12.98 5.01 35.89
N ASN A 191 -14.30 4.91 36.12
CA ASN A 191 -15.35 5.60 35.34
C ASN A 191 -15.22 5.39 33.82
N ALA A 192 -14.80 4.20 33.39
CA ALA A 192 -14.69 3.88 31.97
C ALA A 192 -16.03 4.04 31.24
N THR A 193 -15.95 4.64 30.05
CA THR A 193 -17.08 4.76 29.12
C THR A 193 -16.65 4.26 27.75
N SER A 194 -17.62 3.87 26.92
CA SER A 194 -17.37 3.66 25.50
C SER A 194 -16.74 4.91 24.89
N VAL A 195 -15.68 4.74 24.13
CA VAL A 195 -14.87 5.83 23.60
C VAL A 195 -14.21 5.44 22.28
N LEU A 196 -13.90 6.45 21.48
CA LEU A 196 -13.16 6.32 20.24
C LEU A 196 -11.76 6.90 20.44
N TYR A 197 -10.72 6.10 20.21
CA TYR A 197 -9.35 6.59 20.09
C TYR A 197 -8.94 6.62 18.61
N THR A 198 -8.23 7.67 18.21
CA THR A 198 -7.69 7.81 16.85
C THR A 198 -6.21 8.13 16.95
N TYR A 199 -5.37 7.35 16.29
CA TYR A 199 -3.93 7.56 16.23
C TYR A 199 -3.45 7.47 14.77
N ILE A 200 -2.26 8.02 14.49
CA ILE A 200 -1.69 8.07 13.14
C ILE A 200 -0.33 7.38 13.14
N VAL A 201 -0.18 6.40 12.25
CA VAL A 201 1.09 5.74 11.97
C VAL A 201 1.47 5.90 10.50
N VAL A 202 2.77 5.80 10.22
CA VAL A 202 3.32 5.78 8.86
C VAL A 202 4.08 4.48 8.68
N PRO A 203 3.50 3.48 7.99
CA PRO A 203 4.23 2.30 7.55
C PRO A 203 5.32 2.72 6.55
N THR A 204 6.56 2.24 6.74
CA THR A 204 7.70 2.69 5.92
C THR A 204 8.27 1.61 5.00
N ARG A 205 7.70 0.40 5.02
CA ARG A 205 8.21 -0.74 4.27
C ARG A 205 7.10 -1.31 3.44
N THR A 206 7.42 -1.73 2.23
CA THR A 206 6.47 -2.34 1.30
C THR A 206 6.21 -3.80 1.69
N GLY A 207 5.00 -4.27 1.43
CA GLY A 207 4.57 -5.64 1.70
C GLY A 207 3.26 -5.67 2.49
N ASN A 208 2.85 -6.87 2.91
CA ASN A 208 1.69 -7.00 3.78
C ASN A 208 2.11 -6.90 5.25
N HIS A 209 1.43 -6.06 6.01
CA HIS A 209 1.81 -5.67 7.36
C HIS A 209 0.65 -5.88 8.32
N SER A 210 0.89 -6.66 9.39
CA SER A 210 -0.15 -6.97 10.36
C SER A 210 -0.07 -6.05 11.59
N PHE A 211 -1.24 -5.58 12.02
CA PHE A 211 -1.45 -5.03 13.34
C PHE A 211 -1.61 -6.17 14.35
N ASN A 212 -1.05 -5.97 15.53
CA ASN A 212 -1.29 -6.81 16.69
C ASN A 212 -1.82 -5.94 17.83
N GLY A 213 -2.15 -6.58 18.94
CA GLY A 213 -2.51 -5.87 20.16
C GLY A 213 -3.60 -6.58 20.91
N THR A 214 -3.65 -6.29 22.21
CA THR A 214 -4.57 -6.91 23.15
C THR A 214 -5.28 -5.87 23.99
N TYR A 215 -6.39 -6.28 24.59
CA TYR A 215 -7.12 -5.48 25.56
C TYR A 215 -7.60 -6.35 26.72
N MET A 216 -7.89 -5.69 27.85
CA MET A 216 -8.55 -6.27 29.00
C MET A 216 -9.51 -5.24 29.61
N PHE A 217 -10.75 -5.64 29.84
CA PHE A 217 -11.69 -4.93 30.69
C PHE A 217 -11.67 -5.49 32.12
N GLU A 218 -12.29 -4.76 33.04
CA GLU A 218 -12.60 -5.25 34.39
C GLU A 218 -13.21 -6.66 34.36
N ASN A 219 -12.76 -7.53 35.28
CA ASN A 219 -13.14 -8.94 35.42
C ASN A 219 -12.64 -9.92 34.33
N MET A 220 -11.89 -9.47 33.32
CA MET A 220 -11.22 -10.38 32.40
C MET A 220 -10.03 -11.08 33.08
N THR A 221 -9.87 -12.38 32.83
CA THR A 221 -8.78 -13.19 33.41
C THR A 221 -7.58 -13.35 32.49
N ASN A 222 -7.76 -13.10 31.19
CA ASN A 222 -6.72 -13.15 30.17
C ASN A 222 -6.88 -11.96 29.22
N GLU A 223 -5.79 -11.58 28.58
CA GLU A 223 -5.79 -10.64 27.45
C GLU A 223 -6.55 -11.21 26.26
N THR A 224 -7.30 -10.35 25.58
CA THR A 224 -8.02 -10.67 24.34
C THR A 224 -7.45 -9.85 23.19
N ILE A 225 -7.35 -10.45 22.01
CA ILE A 225 -6.87 -9.78 20.79
C ILE A 225 -7.87 -8.70 20.35
N ILE A 226 -7.36 -7.53 19.97
CA ILE A 226 -8.17 -6.46 19.38
C ILE A 226 -8.73 -6.92 18.04
N GLY A 227 -10.06 -6.89 17.89
CA GLY A 227 -10.75 -7.31 16.66
C GLY A 227 -10.75 -6.24 15.56
N GLY A 228 -11.45 -6.50 14.46
CA GLY A 228 -11.55 -5.58 13.32
C GLY A 228 -10.43 -5.77 12.30
N ASP A 229 -10.01 -4.69 11.65
CA ASP A 229 -8.96 -4.74 10.62
C ASP A 229 -7.63 -5.17 11.24
N THR A 230 -6.94 -6.10 10.59
CA THR A 230 -5.72 -6.73 11.11
C THR A 230 -4.51 -6.59 10.20
N ASP A 231 -4.72 -6.29 8.92
CA ASP A 231 -3.65 -6.21 7.92
C ASP A 231 -3.79 -4.95 7.08
N VAL A 232 -2.64 -4.44 6.63
CA VAL A 232 -2.55 -3.36 5.65
C VAL A 232 -1.49 -3.72 4.60
N GLU A 233 -1.84 -3.57 3.33
CA GLU A 233 -0.90 -3.71 2.23
C GLU A 233 -0.19 -2.37 2.01
N VAL A 234 1.13 -2.37 2.09
CA VAL A 234 1.93 -1.17 1.82
C VAL A 234 2.59 -1.35 0.47
N THR A 235 2.19 -0.53 -0.50
CA THR A 235 2.75 -0.53 -1.85
C THR A 235 3.96 0.40 -1.92
N GLY A 236 4.91 0.07 -2.78
CA GLY A 236 5.98 1.00 -3.13
C GLY A 236 5.51 1.90 -4.25
N THR A 237 6.07 3.11 -4.36
CA THR A 237 5.87 3.90 -5.57
C THR A 237 6.41 3.12 -6.77
N SER A 238 5.65 3.05 -7.86
CA SER A 238 6.15 2.53 -9.13
C SER A 238 6.63 3.66 -10.03
N PHE A 239 7.84 3.54 -10.58
CA PHE A 239 8.37 4.46 -11.58
C PHE A 239 8.77 3.68 -12.85
N GLY A 240 8.13 4.00 -13.97
CA GLY A 240 8.37 3.34 -15.26
C GLY A 240 9.38 4.10 -16.11
N ILE A 241 10.42 3.42 -16.56
CA ILE A 241 11.39 3.91 -17.53
C ILE A 241 11.13 3.21 -18.87
N ASN A 242 10.83 4.00 -19.91
CA ASN A 242 10.65 3.47 -21.25
C ASN A 242 12.01 3.07 -21.84
N LEU A 243 12.08 1.84 -22.33
CA LEU A 243 13.26 1.29 -23.00
C LEU A 243 12.93 1.07 -24.47
N SER A 244 13.77 1.60 -25.34
CA SER A 244 13.67 1.43 -26.79
C SER A 244 14.69 0.41 -27.29
N VAL A 245 14.49 -0.09 -28.50
CA VAL A 245 15.53 -0.86 -29.22
C VAL A 245 16.83 -0.05 -29.29
N GLY A 246 17.95 -0.71 -28.95
CA GLY A 246 19.28 -0.11 -28.93
C GLY A 246 19.71 0.31 -27.53
N TRP A 247 20.49 1.39 -27.45
CA TRP A 247 21.05 1.90 -26.20
C TRP A 247 20.07 2.88 -25.53
N ASN A 248 19.86 2.71 -24.24
CA ASN A 248 19.03 3.56 -23.39
C ASN A 248 19.88 4.09 -22.24
N ALA A 249 19.93 5.41 -22.07
CA ALA A 249 20.55 6.01 -20.90
C ALA A 249 19.55 5.99 -19.75
N ILE A 250 19.88 5.31 -18.66
CA ILE A 250 18.98 5.08 -17.54
C ILE A 250 19.61 5.54 -16.23
N SER A 251 18.77 5.66 -15.21
CA SER A 251 19.21 5.81 -13.84
C SER A 251 18.24 5.22 -12.81
N LEU A 252 18.61 5.28 -11.53
CA LEU A 252 17.75 4.91 -10.42
C LEU A 252 16.83 6.09 -10.08
N ALA A 253 15.53 5.92 -10.31
CA ALA A 253 14.52 6.90 -9.94
C ALA A 253 14.03 6.66 -8.49
N LEU A 254 14.13 5.43 -8.01
CA LEU A 254 13.70 5.03 -6.67
C LEU A 254 14.88 4.43 -5.89
N ASN A 255 14.79 4.51 -4.56
CA ASN A 255 15.81 4.04 -3.63
C ASN A 255 15.81 2.51 -3.57
N LYS A 256 16.40 1.89 -4.59
CA LYS A 256 16.49 0.44 -4.75
C LYS A 256 17.88 0.04 -5.20
N SER A 257 18.44 -0.96 -4.54
CA SER A 257 19.78 -1.46 -4.83
C SER A 257 19.75 -2.49 -5.94
N TYR A 258 20.66 -2.33 -6.90
CA TYR A 258 20.87 -3.31 -7.96
C TYR A 258 22.36 -3.62 -8.13
N THR A 259 22.63 -4.83 -8.58
CA THR A 259 23.80 -5.15 -9.38
C THR A 259 23.42 -5.05 -10.87
N ALA A 260 24.41 -4.97 -11.77
CA ALA A 260 24.15 -4.98 -13.20
C ALA A 260 23.35 -6.21 -13.64
N GLU A 261 23.65 -7.40 -13.10
CA GLU A 261 22.91 -8.63 -13.37
C GLU A 261 21.48 -8.55 -12.84
N SER A 262 21.29 -8.18 -11.56
CA SER A 262 19.95 -8.15 -10.96
C SER A 262 19.02 -7.10 -11.59
N LEU A 263 19.59 -6.05 -12.17
CA LEU A 263 18.83 -5.08 -12.98
C LEU A 263 18.31 -5.73 -14.26
N LEU A 264 19.16 -6.47 -14.98
CA LEU A 264 18.78 -7.19 -16.19
C LEU A 264 17.77 -8.30 -15.91
N ASP A 265 17.96 -9.05 -14.82
CA ASP A 265 17.01 -10.08 -14.37
C ASP A 265 15.61 -9.49 -14.10
N GLU A 266 15.55 -8.30 -13.48
CA GLU A 266 14.29 -7.63 -13.22
C GLU A 266 13.62 -7.14 -14.51
N ILE A 267 14.40 -6.57 -15.44
CA ILE A 267 13.89 -6.17 -16.75
C ILE A 267 13.33 -7.39 -17.49
N GLU A 268 14.05 -8.52 -17.50
CA GLU A 268 13.60 -9.77 -18.13
C GLU A 268 12.32 -10.31 -17.47
N ALA A 269 12.25 -10.30 -16.13
CA ALA A 269 11.07 -10.73 -15.38
C ALA A 269 9.83 -9.87 -15.69
N GLN A 270 10.03 -8.62 -16.12
CA GLN A 270 8.98 -7.70 -16.56
C GLN A 270 8.68 -7.80 -18.07
N GLY A 271 9.30 -8.75 -18.77
CA GLY A 271 9.11 -8.98 -20.21
C GLY A 271 9.98 -8.11 -21.12
N GLY A 272 10.95 -7.38 -20.55
CA GLY A 272 11.95 -6.63 -21.30
C GLY A 272 13.01 -7.53 -21.94
N SER A 273 13.79 -6.97 -22.86
CA SER A 273 14.69 -7.74 -23.75
C SER A 273 16.09 -7.15 -23.81
N CYS A 274 16.60 -6.75 -22.64
CA CYS A 274 17.90 -6.11 -22.50
C CYS A 274 19.00 -7.11 -22.15
N SER A 275 20.20 -6.88 -22.66
CA SER A 275 21.27 -7.89 -22.71
C SER A 275 22.60 -7.44 -22.11
N GLU A 276 22.74 -6.15 -21.82
CA GLU A 276 24.01 -5.53 -21.45
C GLU A 276 23.77 -4.26 -20.65
N VAL A 277 24.54 -4.05 -19.58
CA VAL A 277 24.60 -2.81 -18.79
C VAL A 277 26.01 -2.24 -18.82
N ASP A 278 26.11 -0.97 -19.16
CA ASP A 278 27.37 -0.24 -19.29
C ASP A 278 27.43 0.91 -18.29
N ARG A 279 28.62 1.14 -17.73
CA ARG A 279 28.94 2.33 -16.94
C ARG A 279 30.18 3.03 -17.49
N TRP A 280 30.19 4.35 -17.36
CA TRP A 280 31.40 5.15 -17.54
C TRP A 280 32.17 5.22 -16.23
N TYR A 281 33.37 4.63 -16.19
CA TYR A 281 34.16 4.52 -14.96
C TYR A 281 35.65 4.72 -15.26
N SER A 282 36.32 5.57 -14.46
CA SER A 282 37.76 5.82 -14.56
C SER A 282 38.22 6.26 -15.97
N GLY A 283 37.39 7.00 -16.70
CA GLY A 283 37.71 7.52 -18.04
C GLY A 283 37.51 6.52 -19.18
N GLY A 284 36.80 5.42 -18.96
CA GLY A 284 36.45 4.46 -20.00
C GLY A 284 35.15 3.70 -19.74
N TRP A 285 34.75 2.90 -20.73
CA TRP A 285 33.56 2.06 -20.65
C TRP A 285 33.84 0.73 -19.95
N ASN A 286 32.91 0.32 -19.09
CA ASN A 286 32.91 -0.99 -18.44
C ASN A 286 31.52 -1.62 -18.56
N ALA A 287 31.48 -2.81 -19.17
CA ALA A 287 30.25 -3.50 -19.55
C ALA A 287 30.06 -4.81 -18.78
N HIS A 288 28.81 -5.12 -18.45
CA HIS A 288 28.33 -6.38 -17.95
C HIS A 288 27.32 -6.97 -18.94
N ILE A 289 27.50 -8.24 -19.32
CA ILE A 289 26.63 -8.95 -20.25
C ILE A 289 25.75 -9.91 -19.45
N HIS A 290 24.45 -9.90 -19.71
CA HIS A 290 23.45 -10.71 -18.99
C HIS A 290 23.83 -12.18 -18.97
N ASN A 291 23.70 -12.85 -17.81
CA ASN A 291 24.02 -14.25 -17.60
C ASN A 291 25.51 -14.62 -17.81
N ILE A 292 26.40 -13.63 -17.95
CA ILE A 292 27.85 -13.86 -18.01
C ILE A 292 28.46 -13.33 -16.69
N PRO A 293 29.10 -14.18 -15.87
CA PRO A 293 29.56 -13.82 -14.52
C PRO A 293 30.86 -13.01 -14.53
N VAL A 294 30.90 -11.92 -15.30
CA VAL A 294 32.02 -10.98 -15.41
C VAL A 294 31.51 -9.56 -15.26
N ASN A 295 32.28 -8.71 -14.58
CA ASN A 295 31.95 -7.29 -14.40
C ASN A 295 30.55 -7.01 -13.79
N ASN A 296 30.00 -7.91 -12.98
CA ASN A 296 28.75 -7.62 -12.28
C ASN A 296 28.99 -6.56 -11.18
N PHE A 297 28.83 -5.29 -11.53
CA PHE A 297 29.07 -4.16 -10.63
C PHE A 297 27.77 -3.67 -9.97
N ASN A 298 27.90 -2.97 -8.85
CA ASN A 298 26.77 -2.31 -8.20
C ASN A 298 26.31 -1.09 -9.01
N ILE A 299 24.99 -0.95 -9.14
CA ILE A 299 24.34 0.27 -9.63
C ILE A 299 24.18 1.19 -8.43
N LEU A 300 24.94 2.28 -8.44
CA LEU A 300 24.96 3.30 -7.41
C LEU A 300 24.02 4.45 -7.77
N GLU A 301 23.33 4.97 -6.76
CA GLU A 301 22.54 6.19 -6.80
C GLU A 301 23.39 7.40 -7.23
N GLY A 302 22.77 8.33 -7.96
CA GLY A 302 23.46 9.54 -8.44
C GLY A 302 24.34 9.34 -9.68
N LEU A 303 24.51 8.11 -10.17
CA LEU A 303 25.25 7.81 -11.40
C LEU A 303 24.31 7.38 -12.55
N GLY A 304 24.72 7.70 -13.78
CA GLY A 304 24.05 7.27 -15.01
C GLY A 304 24.61 5.96 -15.58
N TYR A 305 23.75 5.15 -16.22
CA TYR A 305 24.10 3.86 -16.82
C TYR A 305 23.49 3.74 -18.22
N TYR A 306 23.98 2.79 -19.00
CA TYR A 306 23.37 2.42 -20.28
C TYR A 306 22.89 0.98 -20.28
N VAL A 307 21.75 0.75 -20.90
CA VAL A 307 21.21 -0.59 -21.10
C VAL A 307 20.91 -0.80 -22.57
N LYS A 308 21.36 -1.94 -23.10
CA LYS A 308 21.14 -2.32 -24.50
C LYS A 308 19.99 -3.31 -24.64
N CYS A 309 18.97 -2.92 -25.39
CA CYS A 309 17.75 -3.70 -25.56
C CYS A 309 17.51 -4.09 -27.02
N SER A 310 16.90 -5.25 -27.22
CA SER A 310 16.59 -5.80 -28.56
C SER A 310 15.13 -5.59 -28.99
N GLY A 311 14.29 -5.12 -28.07
CA GLY A 311 12.88 -4.78 -28.26
C GLY A 311 12.49 -3.63 -27.33
N ASP A 312 11.37 -2.97 -27.64
CA ASP A 312 10.80 -1.94 -26.79
C ASP A 312 10.17 -2.56 -25.53
N GLY A 313 10.18 -1.82 -24.42
CA GLY A 313 9.61 -2.27 -23.15
C GLY A 313 9.55 -1.16 -22.11
N ILE A 314 9.05 -1.50 -20.93
CA ILE A 314 9.04 -0.62 -19.76
C ILE A 314 9.75 -1.36 -18.63
N TRP A 315 10.76 -0.72 -18.04
CA TRP A 315 11.33 -1.17 -16.78
C TRP A 315 10.69 -0.37 -15.63
N SER A 316 9.92 -1.07 -14.80
CA SER A 316 9.24 -0.50 -13.64
C SER A 316 10.04 -0.76 -12.37
N GLN A 317 10.59 0.29 -11.79
CA GLN A 317 11.14 0.26 -10.45
C GLN A 317 9.98 0.33 -9.45
N VAL A 318 10.03 -0.45 -8.38
CA VAL A 318 9.09 -0.37 -7.25
C VAL A 318 9.92 -0.27 -5.97
N SER A 319 9.89 0.90 -5.34
CA SER A 319 10.56 1.19 -4.06
C SER A 319 10.12 2.56 -3.51
N ASP A 320 10.69 2.97 -2.39
CA ASP A 320 10.56 4.33 -1.86
C ASP A 320 11.27 5.34 -2.79
N TYR A 321 10.76 6.57 -2.90
CA TYR A 321 11.56 7.67 -3.45
C TYR A 321 12.80 7.90 -2.60
N PHE A 322 13.85 8.44 -3.21
CA PHE A 322 14.89 9.09 -2.42
C PHE A 322 14.25 10.24 -1.63
N ASN A 323 14.56 10.31 -0.34
CA ASN A 323 13.92 11.26 0.59
C ASN A 323 14.88 12.35 1.08
N ASN A 324 16.14 12.32 0.61
CA ASN A 324 17.18 13.28 0.93
C ASN A 324 18.07 13.50 -0.32
N PRO A 325 18.64 14.69 -0.48
CA PRO A 325 19.66 14.95 -1.49
C PRO A 325 20.85 13.98 -1.39
N ILE A 326 21.34 13.55 -2.55
CA ILE A 326 22.51 12.67 -2.65
C ILE A 326 23.69 13.49 -3.16
N ALA A 327 24.74 13.55 -2.35
CA ALA A 327 25.99 14.19 -2.74
C ALA A 327 26.73 13.33 -3.78
N ILE A 328 26.95 13.90 -4.96
CA ILE A 328 27.57 13.24 -6.11
C ILE A 328 28.95 13.83 -6.34
N ASN A 329 29.97 12.95 -6.38
CA ASN A 329 31.34 13.36 -6.66
C ASN A 329 31.55 13.45 -8.17
N LEU A 330 31.86 14.65 -8.64
CA LEU A 330 32.20 14.93 -10.03
C LEU A 330 33.73 14.95 -10.17
N LEU A 331 34.23 14.25 -11.17
CA LEU A 331 35.64 14.19 -11.54
C LEU A 331 35.93 15.13 -12.71
N VAL A 332 37.21 15.48 -12.87
CA VAL A 332 37.66 16.17 -14.08
C VAL A 332 37.43 15.28 -15.30
N GLY A 333 36.80 15.83 -16.33
CA GLY A 333 36.40 15.12 -17.54
C GLY A 333 34.92 14.76 -17.55
N TRP A 334 34.57 13.67 -18.24
CA TRP A 334 33.19 13.20 -18.37
C TRP A 334 32.75 12.38 -17.15
N ASN A 335 31.54 12.65 -16.67
CA ASN A 335 30.86 11.96 -15.59
C ASN A 335 29.48 11.51 -16.06
N ALA A 336 29.12 10.25 -15.78
CA ALA A 336 27.75 9.78 -15.98
C ALA A 336 26.92 10.10 -14.74
N LEU A 337 25.88 10.91 -14.92
CA LEU A 337 25.11 11.55 -13.86
C LEU A 337 23.67 11.03 -13.84
N SER A 338 23.12 10.92 -12.64
CA SER A 338 21.70 10.76 -12.35
C SER A 338 21.26 11.80 -11.33
N ILE A 339 19.98 12.17 -11.38
CA ILE A 339 19.33 13.03 -10.38
C ILE A 339 18.23 12.21 -9.68
N PRO A 340 18.59 11.31 -8.75
CA PRO A 340 17.65 10.42 -8.07
C PRO A 340 16.71 11.14 -7.09
N TYR A 341 17.11 12.34 -6.63
CA TYR A 341 16.32 13.22 -5.77
C TYR A 341 16.42 14.64 -6.30
N SER A 342 15.29 15.33 -6.42
CA SER A 342 15.26 16.77 -6.67
C SER A 342 13.98 17.37 -6.12
N THR A 343 14.06 18.53 -5.47
CA THR A 343 12.87 19.37 -5.22
C THR A 343 12.68 20.41 -6.33
N THR A 344 13.66 20.51 -7.22
CA THR A 344 13.72 21.45 -8.33
C THR A 344 13.57 20.72 -9.68
N ASN A 345 12.83 21.31 -10.62
CA ASN A 345 12.85 20.84 -12.00
C ASN A 345 14.03 21.50 -12.73
N TYR A 346 15.01 20.71 -13.15
CA TYR A 346 16.18 21.23 -13.87
C TYR A 346 15.97 21.23 -15.38
N THR A 347 16.43 22.29 -16.03
CA THR A 347 16.93 22.24 -17.40
C THR A 347 18.44 22.00 -17.42
N ALA A 348 18.99 21.63 -18.56
CA ALA A 348 20.42 21.44 -18.79
C ALA A 348 21.26 22.66 -18.32
N GLU A 349 20.84 23.87 -18.66
CA GLU A 349 21.53 25.11 -18.24
C GLU A 349 21.42 25.31 -16.72
N SER A 350 20.21 25.17 -16.15
CA SER A 350 20.01 25.40 -14.71
C SER A 350 20.78 24.40 -13.82
N LEU A 351 20.98 23.16 -14.31
CA LEU A 351 21.77 22.15 -13.64
C LEU A 351 23.26 22.51 -13.66
N LEU A 352 23.77 22.97 -14.81
CA LEU A 352 25.15 23.44 -14.93
C LEU A 352 25.39 24.65 -14.02
N ASP A 353 24.46 25.60 -13.98
CA ASP A 353 24.52 26.75 -13.06
C ASP A 353 24.58 26.34 -11.59
N GLU A 354 23.77 25.36 -11.18
CA GLU A 354 23.78 24.88 -9.80
C GLU A 354 25.09 24.15 -9.47
N ILE A 355 25.57 23.28 -10.37
CA ILE A 355 26.85 22.58 -10.19
C ILE A 355 28.00 23.57 -10.09
N ASP A 356 27.98 24.63 -10.89
CA ASP A 356 28.99 25.70 -10.86
C ASP A 356 28.91 26.53 -9.58
N SER A 357 27.71 26.80 -9.08
CA SER A 357 27.51 27.44 -7.77
C SER A 357 28.11 26.62 -6.61
N GLN A 358 28.26 25.30 -6.81
CA GLN A 358 28.89 24.35 -5.87
C GLN A 358 30.34 24.00 -6.25
N GLY A 359 30.94 24.70 -7.21
CA GLY A 359 32.36 24.62 -7.57
C GLY A 359 32.75 23.57 -8.62
N GLY A 360 31.79 22.99 -9.35
CA GLY A 360 32.06 21.99 -10.40
C GLY A 360 32.74 22.52 -11.66
N ASN A 361 32.41 23.73 -12.10
CA ASN A 361 32.92 24.35 -13.33
C ASN A 361 32.76 23.40 -14.54
N CYS A 362 31.51 23.06 -14.83
CA CYS A 362 31.13 22.11 -15.87
C CYS A 362 30.66 22.85 -17.12
N SER A 363 31.14 22.42 -18.28
CA SER A 363 31.00 23.19 -19.53
C SER A 363 29.91 22.67 -20.47
N GLU A 364 29.47 21.44 -20.26
CA GLU A 364 28.67 20.70 -21.25
C GLU A 364 27.90 19.58 -20.55
N ILE A 365 26.63 19.41 -20.94
CA ILE A 365 25.79 18.27 -20.57
C ILE A 365 25.16 17.64 -21.81
N ASP A 366 25.24 16.32 -21.87
CA ASP A 366 24.79 15.50 -22.98
C ASP A 366 23.73 14.50 -22.50
N ARG A 367 22.76 14.24 -23.38
CA ARG A 367 21.84 13.11 -23.25
C ARG A 367 21.88 12.23 -24.49
N TRP A 368 21.62 10.94 -24.29
CA TRP A 368 21.39 10.01 -25.39
C TRP A 368 19.91 9.98 -25.72
N TYR A 369 19.53 10.53 -26.87
CA TYR A 369 18.13 10.71 -27.26
C TYR A 369 17.93 10.36 -28.74
N SER A 370 16.90 9.57 -29.04
CA SER A 370 16.55 9.17 -30.41
C SER A 370 17.70 8.52 -31.20
N GLY A 371 18.52 7.71 -30.52
CA GLY A 371 19.66 7.00 -31.12
C GLY A 371 20.90 7.86 -31.41
N GLY A 372 20.99 9.06 -30.84
CA GLY A 372 22.16 9.93 -30.97
C GLY A 372 22.42 10.81 -29.75
N TRP A 373 23.56 11.49 -29.77
CA TRP A 373 23.95 12.45 -28.75
C TRP A 373 23.30 13.81 -28.98
N ASN A 374 22.72 14.38 -27.92
CA ASN A 374 22.19 15.73 -27.89
C ASN A 374 22.87 16.50 -26.76
N ALA A 375 23.67 17.51 -27.14
CA ALA A 375 24.52 18.27 -26.23
C ALA A 375 23.98 19.69 -26.00
N HIS A 376 24.14 20.16 -24.77
CA HIS A 376 23.97 21.54 -24.34
C HIS A 376 25.29 22.07 -23.79
N ILE A 377 25.72 23.23 -24.26
CA ILE A 377 26.97 23.88 -23.83
C ILE A 377 26.58 25.03 -22.91
N HIS A 378 27.22 25.09 -21.74
CA HIS A 378 26.93 26.09 -20.71
C HIS A 378 27.01 27.51 -21.25
N ASN A 379 26.02 28.36 -20.91
CA ASN A 379 25.89 29.74 -21.39
C ASN A 379 25.67 29.88 -22.90
N VAL A 380 25.35 28.80 -23.61
CA VAL A 380 24.97 28.84 -25.03
C VAL A 380 23.47 28.57 -25.13
N PRO A 381 22.65 29.51 -25.65
CA PRO A 381 21.19 29.43 -25.61
C PRO A 381 20.63 28.50 -26.69
N THR A 382 21.10 27.26 -26.72
CA THR A 382 20.68 26.22 -27.66
C THR A 382 20.65 24.88 -26.95
N ASN A 383 19.66 24.05 -27.29
CA ASN A 383 19.50 22.69 -26.74
C ASN A 383 19.38 22.64 -25.22
N ASP A 384 18.86 23.69 -24.58
CA ASP A 384 18.54 23.63 -23.14
C ASP A 384 17.32 22.72 -22.93
N PHE A 385 17.57 21.47 -22.58
CA PHE A 385 16.53 20.44 -22.43
C PHE A 385 16.22 20.14 -20.96
N ASP A 386 15.00 19.69 -20.71
CA ASP A 386 14.59 19.26 -19.37
C ASP A 386 15.37 18.01 -18.92
N ILE A 387 15.70 17.99 -17.64
CA ILE A 387 16.32 16.86 -16.95
C ILE A 387 15.21 16.05 -16.28
N LEU A 388 15.06 14.80 -16.70
CA LEU A 388 13.97 13.91 -16.34
C LEU A 388 14.45 12.82 -15.39
N ALA A 389 13.59 12.46 -14.42
CA ALA A 389 13.84 11.35 -13.53
C ALA A 389 13.93 10.02 -14.32
N GLY A 390 14.85 9.14 -13.90
CA GLY A 390 15.08 7.85 -14.54
C GLY A 390 15.92 7.88 -15.82
N GLU A 391 16.27 9.06 -16.34
CA GLU A 391 17.25 9.20 -17.43
C GLU A 391 18.68 9.31 -16.90
N GLY A 392 19.66 8.99 -17.76
CA GLY A 392 21.09 9.18 -17.50
C GLY A 392 21.67 10.30 -18.36
N TYR A 393 22.53 11.14 -17.76
CA TYR A 393 23.15 12.30 -18.42
C TYR A 393 24.68 12.22 -18.36
N TYR A 394 25.35 12.95 -19.24
CA TYR A 394 26.81 13.03 -19.29
C TYR A 394 27.24 14.47 -19.09
N ILE A 395 28.00 14.73 -18.05
CA ILE A 395 28.46 16.08 -17.74
C ILE A 395 29.98 16.17 -17.78
N LYS A 396 30.48 17.21 -18.44
CA LYS A 396 31.90 17.45 -18.59
C LYS A 396 32.36 18.56 -17.66
N CYS A 397 33.22 18.21 -16.71
CA CYS A 397 33.69 19.13 -15.68
C CYS A 397 35.18 19.40 -15.79
N SER A 398 35.58 20.62 -15.46
CA SER A 398 36.99 21.04 -15.47
C SER A 398 37.64 21.00 -14.08
N ASN A 399 36.84 20.94 -13.02
CA ASN A 399 37.28 20.73 -11.65
C ASN A 399 36.66 19.44 -11.07
N SER A 400 37.35 18.84 -10.10
CA SER A 400 36.71 17.86 -9.22
C SER A 400 35.89 18.60 -8.16
N SER A 401 34.65 18.18 -7.94
CA SER A 401 33.76 18.78 -6.94
C SER A 401 32.83 17.74 -6.34
N THR A 402 32.08 18.15 -5.32
CA THR A 402 30.91 17.40 -4.85
C THR A 402 29.70 18.29 -5.08
N TRP A 403 28.75 17.81 -5.88
CA TRP A 403 27.48 18.48 -6.14
C TRP A 403 26.36 17.76 -5.41
N THR A 404 25.46 18.51 -4.78
CA THR A 404 24.26 17.98 -4.13
C THR A 404 23.04 18.68 -4.75
N PRO A 405 22.12 17.94 -5.40
CA PRO A 405 20.91 18.51 -5.98
C PRO A 405 20.01 19.12 -4.88
N THR A 406 19.24 20.16 -5.22
CA THR A 406 18.36 20.86 -4.28
C THR A 406 16.88 20.58 -4.49
#